data_AF-A0A2A9CVK0-F1
#
_entry.id   AF-A0A2A9CVK0-F1
#
_cell.length_a   1.000
_cell.length_b   1.000
_cell.length_c   1.000
_cell.angle_alpha   90.00
_cell.angle_beta   90.00
_cell.angle_gamma   90.00
#
_symmetry.space_group_name_H-M   'P 1'
#
loop_
_entity.id
_entity.type
_entity.pdbx_description
1 polymer ?
#
loop_
_entity_poly.entity_id
_entity_poly.type
_entity_poly.pdbx_seq_one_letter_code
_entity_poly.pdbx_strand_id
1 'polypeptide(L)'
;MWIVDLNQAAANFRRAIVHADNLVSVHRHAGGGGRGRRTQETSINRAVVVITVATWQAAVQDMVLSCAAMSEPPAADPFLPAYKVIVGRVQSEVGAFSTPNAQNTRRLLQGVGFDPRQHWAWRQAGGRGQGSIAVQPSDVEARIDQWLKVRHAIAHGHEHLPAVRVLQSVRASASPLADPPLRLVDAEQCLVFFKRVVGLTGDALASHLGAAAPMWA
;
A
#
# COMPACT_ATOMS: atom_id res chain seq x y z
N MET A 1 1.54 10.43 -21.19
CA MET A 1 0.14 10.82 -20.95
C MET A 1 0.00 11.00 -19.45
N TRP A 2 -0.09 12.25 -18.97
CA TRP A 2 -0.16 12.55 -17.54
C TRP A 2 -1.54 12.11 -17.01
N ILE A 3 -1.56 11.51 -15.82
CA ILE A 3 -2.78 11.10 -15.14
C ILE A 3 -3.60 12.35 -14.84
N VAL A 4 -4.88 12.36 -15.24
CA VAL A 4 -5.68 13.60 -15.25
C VAL A 4 -6.65 13.69 -14.06
N ASP A 5 -6.98 12.59 -13.38
CA ASP A 5 -7.88 12.63 -12.22
C ASP A 5 -7.73 11.43 -11.28
N LEU A 6 -8.47 11.44 -10.16
CA LEU A 6 -8.47 10.35 -9.17
C LEU A 6 -9.17 9.07 -9.67
N ASN A 7 -10.08 9.15 -10.64
CA ASN A 7 -10.73 7.96 -11.20
C ASN A 7 -9.76 7.13 -12.03
N GLN A 8 -8.89 7.78 -12.79
CA GLN A 8 -7.82 7.13 -13.53
C GLN A 8 -6.81 6.48 -12.59
N ALA A 9 -6.43 7.15 -11.50
CA ALA A 9 -5.57 6.59 -10.45
C ALA A 9 -6.20 5.32 -9.83
N ALA A 10 -7.48 5.38 -9.47
CA ALA A 10 -8.21 4.24 -8.93
C ALA A 10 -8.34 3.08 -9.95
N ALA A 11 -8.56 3.39 -11.22
CA ALA A 11 -8.59 2.40 -12.29
C ALA A 11 -7.21 1.73 -12.50
N ASN A 12 -6.12 2.48 -12.45
CA ASN A 12 -4.75 1.95 -12.51
C ASN A 12 -4.49 0.99 -11.35
N PHE A 13 -4.82 1.40 -10.13
CA PHE A 13 -4.67 0.57 -8.94
C PHE A 13 -5.46 -0.74 -9.05
N ARG A 14 -6.75 -0.68 -9.44
CA ARG A 14 -7.59 -1.88 -9.62
C ARG A 14 -7.00 -2.86 -10.63
N ARG A 15 -6.54 -2.37 -11.78
CA ARG A 15 -5.92 -3.24 -12.80
C ARG A 15 -4.64 -3.89 -12.27
N ALA A 16 -3.79 -3.15 -11.58
CA ALA A 16 -2.54 -3.66 -11.06
C ALA A 16 -2.72 -4.64 -9.89
N ILE A 17 -3.63 -4.35 -8.96
CA ILE A 17 -3.79 -5.15 -7.73
C ILE A 17 -4.41 -6.53 -8.01
N VAL A 18 -5.17 -6.66 -9.09
CA VAL A 18 -5.72 -7.94 -9.57
C VAL A 18 -4.62 -8.97 -9.83
N HIS A 19 -3.40 -8.58 -10.19
CA HIS A 19 -2.30 -9.52 -10.34
C HIS A 19 -1.94 -10.21 -9.01
N ALA A 20 -2.03 -9.51 -7.88
CA ALA A 20 -1.83 -10.10 -6.56
C ALA A 20 -2.97 -11.05 -6.18
N ASP A 21 -4.24 -10.70 -6.47
CA ASP A 21 -5.39 -11.59 -6.28
C ASP A 21 -5.26 -12.86 -7.13
N ASN A 22 -4.84 -12.74 -8.38
CA ASN A 22 -4.64 -13.87 -9.28
C ASN A 22 -3.56 -14.81 -8.75
N LEU A 23 -2.46 -14.30 -8.19
CA LEU A 23 -1.43 -15.13 -7.56
C LEU A 23 -1.94 -15.86 -6.31
N VAL A 24 -2.77 -15.21 -5.49
CA VAL A 24 -3.45 -15.87 -4.36
C VAL A 24 -4.36 -16.99 -4.87
N SER A 25 -5.12 -16.75 -5.94
CA SER A 25 -5.97 -17.76 -6.57
C SER A 25 -5.14 -18.94 -7.08
N VAL A 26 -4.05 -18.68 -7.82
CA VAL A 26 -3.14 -19.71 -8.32
C VAL A 26 -2.56 -20.54 -7.16
N HIS A 27 -2.13 -19.91 -6.06
CA HIS A 27 -1.65 -20.63 -4.88
C HIS A 27 -2.72 -21.60 -4.35
N ARG A 28 -3.95 -21.11 -4.15
CA ARG A 28 -5.06 -21.92 -3.62
C ARG A 28 -5.40 -23.11 -4.53
N HIS A 29 -5.37 -22.93 -5.84
CA HIS A 29 -5.64 -24.00 -6.81
C HIS A 29 -4.48 -25.01 -6.92
N ALA A 30 -3.23 -24.54 -6.82
CA ALA A 30 -2.04 -25.40 -6.86
C ALA A 30 -1.87 -26.26 -5.60
N GLY A 31 -2.42 -25.83 -4.46
CA GLY A 31 -2.33 -26.53 -3.16
C GLY A 31 -3.08 -27.88 -3.05
N GLY A 32 -3.55 -28.45 -4.16
CA GLY A 32 -4.31 -29.69 -4.21
C GLY A 32 -3.46 -30.96 -4.16
N GLY A 33 -3.14 -31.45 -2.95
CA GLY A 33 -3.06 -32.90 -2.68
C GLY A 33 -1.70 -33.62 -2.69
N GLY A 34 -0.59 -33.00 -3.11
CA GLY A 34 0.73 -33.67 -3.14
C GLY A 34 1.56 -33.49 -1.85
N ARG A 35 2.07 -34.59 -1.26
CA ARG A 35 3.19 -34.54 -0.28
C ARG A 35 4.49 -34.26 -1.04
N GLY A 36 4.82 -32.98 -1.27
CA GLY A 36 6.05 -32.52 -1.94
C GLY A 36 6.49 -31.13 -1.46
N ARG A 37 7.78 -30.78 -1.67
CA ARG A 37 8.42 -29.56 -1.13
C ARG A 37 7.72 -28.27 -1.59
N ARG A 38 7.17 -27.53 -0.62
CA ARG A 38 6.40 -26.27 -0.72
C ARG A 38 7.22 -25.01 -1.06
N THR A 39 8.32 -25.16 -1.79
CA THR A 39 9.20 -24.02 -2.12
C THR A 39 8.56 -23.08 -3.15
N GLN A 40 7.88 -23.64 -4.15
CA GLN A 40 7.14 -22.86 -5.16
C GLN A 40 6.00 -22.04 -4.54
N GLU A 41 5.26 -22.62 -3.59
CA GLU A 41 4.21 -21.94 -2.81
C GLU A 41 4.76 -20.70 -2.07
N THR A 42 5.98 -20.80 -1.54
CA THR A 42 6.64 -19.69 -0.83
C THR A 42 7.03 -18.56 -1.79
N SER A 43 7.54 -18.89 -2.99
CA SER A 43 7.85 -17.90 -4.02
C SER A 43 6.60 -17.15 -4.50
N ILE A 44 5.45 -17.83 -4.62
CA ILE A 44 4.18 -17.20 -4.97
C ILE A 44 3.75 -16.21 -3.86
N ASN A 45 3.84 -16.60 -2.58
CA ASN A 45 3.54 -15.68 -1.46
C ASN A 45 4.43 -14.44 -1.47
N ARG A 46 5.74 -14.63 -1.72
CA ARG A 46 6.70 -13.53 -1.85
C ARG A 46 6.31 -12.58 -2.98
N ALA A 47 5.92 -13.13 -4.14
CA ALA A 47 5.44 -12.35 -5.29
C ALA A 47 4.17 -11.54 -4.98
N VAL A 48 3.20 -12.12 -4.26
CA VAL A 48 1.99 -11.40 -3.81
C VAL A 48 2.37 -10.15 -2.99
N VAL A 49 3.28 -10.28 -2.02
CA VAL A 49 3.73 -9.15 -1.18
C VAL A 49 4.41 -8.08 -2.03
N VAL A 50 5.34 -8.47 -2.92
CA VAL A 50 6.08 -7.53 -3.77
C VAL A 50 5.14 -6.75 -4.69
N ILE A 51 4.24 -7.45 -5.40
CA ILE A 51 3.28 -6.82 -6.32
C ILE A 51 2.32 -5.91 -5.55
N THR A 52 1.82 -6.35 -4.40
CA THR A 52 0.91 -5.56 -3.55
C THR A 52 1.56 -4.23 -3.15
N VAL A 53 2.78 -4.29 -2.61
CA VAL A 53 3.50 -3.10 -2.13
C VAL A 53 3.87 -2.16 -3.28
N ALA A 54 4.33 -2.72 -4.42
CA ALA A 54 4.63 -1.92 -5.61
C ALA A 54 3.38 -1.23 -6.17
N THR A 55 2.24 -1.94 -6.17
CA THR A 55 0.95 -1.39 -6.63
C THR A 55 0.46 -0.28 -5.70
N TRP A 56 0.62 -0.43 -4.39
CA TRP A 56 0.33 0.64 -3.43
C TRP A 56 1.24 1.86 -3.63
N GLN A 57 2.55 1.66 -3.81
CA GLN A 57 3.49 2.75 -4.09
C GLN A 57 3.06 3.54 -5.34
N ALA A 58 2.72 2.85 -6.43
CA ALA A 58 2.23 3.48 -7.65
C ALA A 58 0.92 4.24 -7.41
N ALA A 59 -0.03 3.68 -6.64
CA ALA A 59 -1.26 4.38 -6.31
C ALA A 59 -1.03 5.69 -5.54
N VAL A 60 -0.08 5.72 -4.61
CA VAL A 60 0.31 6.95 -3.90
C VAL A 60 0.88 7.98 -4.87
N GLN A 61 1.75 7.57 -5.80
CA GLN A 61 2.31 8.46 -6.82
C GLN A 61 1.20 9.04 -7.71
N ASP A 62 0.30 8.18 -8.18
CA ASP A 62 -0.85 8.57 -9.00
C ASP A 62 -1.76 9.56 -8.25
N MET A 63 -2.07 9.30 -6.98
CA MET A 63 -2.88 10.20 -6.13
C MET A 63 -2.24 11.59 -6.00
N VAL A 64 -0.92 11.66 -5.78
CA VAL A 64 -0.19 12.92 -5.63
C VAL A 64 -0.23 13.72 -6.94
N LEU A 65 0.00 13.05 -8.07
CA LEU A 65 -0.07 13.68 -9.39
C LEU A 65 -1.48 14.16 -9.72
N SER A 66 -2.51 13.36 -9.43
CA SER A 66 -3.91 13.77 -9.60
C SER A 66 -4.26 14.95 -8.70
N CYS A 67 -3.83 14.95 -7.44
CA CYS A 67 -4.05 16.07 -6.51
C CYS A 67 -3.42 17.36 -7.03
N ALA A 68 -2.17 17.29 -7.50
CA ALA A 68 -1.50 18.43 -8.11
C ALA A 68 -2.33 18.93 -9.30
N ALA A 69 -2.60 18.07 -10.30
CA ALA A 69 -3.36 18.44 -11.51
C ALA A 69 -4.73 19.05 -11.21
N MET A 70 -5.48 18.49 -10.25
CA MET A 70 -6.80 18.99 -9.85
C MET A 70 -6.75 20.31 -9.07
N SER A 71 -5.58 20.69 -8.56
CA SER A 71 -5.37 21.94 -7.82
C SER A 71 -4.77 23.05 -8.69
N GLU A 72 -4.70 22.87 -10.02
CA GLU A 72 -4.15 23.87 -10.93
C GLU A 72 -4.98 25.17 -10.92
N PRO A 73 -4.36 26.33 -10.63
CA PRO A 73 -5.04 27.61 -10.72
C PRO A 73 -5.47 27.93 -12.17
N PRO A 74 -6.54 28.72 -12.36
CA PRO A 74 -6.91 29.20 -13.69
C PRO A 74 -5.76 29.95 -14.39
N ALA A 75 -5.76 29.98 -15.72
CA ALA A 75 -4.70 30.60 -16.52
C ALA A 75 -4.43 32.08 -16.18
N ALA A 76 -5.45 32.79 -15.72
CA ALA A 76 -5.38 34.20 -15.32
C ALA A 76 -4.95 34.42 -13.87
N ASP A 77 -4.76 33.35 -13.08
CA ASP A 77 -4.40 33.45 -11.68
C ASP A 77 -2.94 33.90 -11.51
N PRO A 78 -2.66 34.96 -10.72
CA PRO A 78 -1.31 35.45 -10.50
C PRO A 78 -0.39 34.43 -9.81
N PHE A 79 -0.94 33.40 -9.14
CA PHE A 79 -0.17 32.32 -8.52
C PHE A 79 0.26 31.23 -9.50
N LEU A 80 -0.23 31.20 -10.74
CA LEU A 80 0.09 30.14 -11.71
C LEU A 80 1.60 29.94 -11.94
N PRO A 81 2.44 30.98 -12.08
CA PRO A 81 3.90 30.77 -12.21
C PRO A 81 4.52 30.08 -11.00
N ALA A 82 4.10 30.45 -9.79
CA ALA A 82 4.57 29.82 -8.55
C ALA A 82 4.09 28.37 -8.45
N TYR A 83 2.83 28.12 -8.79
CA TYR A 83 2.26 26.78 -8.86
C TYR A 83 3.05 25.86 -9.80
N LYS A 84 3.43 26.33 -11.00
CA LYS A 84 4.23 25.55 -11.95
C LYS A 84 5.58 25.11 -11.38
N VAL A 85 6.24 25.99 -10.61
CA VAL A 85 7.50 25.64 -9.91
C VAL A 85 7.25 24.57 -8.84
N ILE A 86 6.19 24.71 -8.05
CA ILE A 86 5.80 23.75 -7.01
C ILE A 86 5.50 22.38 -7.64
N VAL A 87 4.73 22.34 -8.72
CA VAL A 87 4.37 21.09 -9.42
C VAL A 87 5.60 20.41 -10.02
N GLY A 88 6.52 21.18 -10.61
CA GLY A 88 7.79 20.63 -11.09
C GLY A 88 8.59 19.95 -9.97
N ARG A 89 8.59 20.54 -8.77
CA ARG A 89 9.19 19.92 -7.59
C ARG A 89 8.44 18.66 -7.15
N VAL A 90 7.11 18.70 -7.06
CA VAL A 90 6.27 17.54 -6.71
C VAL A 90 6.52 16.38 -7.67
N GLN A 91 6.57 16.65 -8.98
CA GLN A 91 6.86 15.64 -9.99
C GLN A 91 8.25 15.01 -9.80
N SER A 92 9.26 15.82 -9.45
CA SER A 92 10.59 15.32 -9.12
C SER A 92 10.59 14.44 -7.86
N GLU A 93 9.88 14.85 -6.80
CA GLU A 93 9.74 14.09 -5.56
C GLU A 93 8.98 12.77 -5.79
N VAL A 94 7.93 12.78 -6.62
CA VAL A 94 7.21 11.57 -7.07
C VAL A 94 8.14 10.62 -7.82
N GLY A 95 8.96 11.13 -8.74
CA GLY A 95 9.93 10.33 -9.49
C GLY A 95 11.03 9.72 -8.61
N ALA A 96 11.40 10.40 -7.52
CA ALA A 96 12.39 9.92 -6.55
C ALA A 96 11.80 9.01 -5.45
N PHE A 97 10.47 8.81 -5.43
CA PHE A 97 9.77 8.06 -4.39
C PHE A 97 10.01 6.54 -4.51
N SER A 98 11.16 6.08 -4.03
CA SER A 98 11.62 4.68 -4.11
C SER A 98 11.54 3.92 -2.78
N THR A 99 11.44 4.65 -1.66
CA THR A 99 11.33 4.10 -0.31
C THR A 99 9.98 4.50 0.29
N PRO A 100 8.90 3.78 -0.03
CA PRO A 100 7.55 4.21 0.31
C PRO A 100 7.20 3.85 1.75
N ASN A 101 7.96 4.29 2.76
CA ASN A 101 7.57 4.09 4.17
C ASN A 101 6.46 5.04 4.60
N ALA A 102 5.85 4.80 5.77
CA ALA A 102 4.69 5.59 6.19
C ALA A 102 5.00 7.09 6.27
N GLN A 103 6.19 7.44 6.78
CA GLN A 103 6.66 8.82 6.88
C GLN A 103 6.87 9.46 5.50
N ASN A 104 7.51 8.76 4.58
CA ASN A 104 7.78 9.26 3.23
C ASN A 104 6.50 9.40 2.42
N THR A 105 5.56 8.45 2.53
CA THR A 105 4.22 8.54 1.92
C THR A 105 3.48 9.78 2.43
N ARG A 106 3.49 10.01 3.74
CA ARG A 106 2.87 11.20 4.33
C ARG A 106 3.53 12.49 3.86
N ARG A 107 4.86 12.54 3.87
CA ARG A 107 5.61 13.72 3.40
C ARG A 107 5.28 14.06 1.95
N LEU A 108 5.15 13.05 1.09
CA LEU A 108 4.83 13.24 -0.32
C LEU A 108 3.41 13.80 -0.51
N LEU A 109 2.42 13.25 0.19
CA LEU A 109 1.03 13.74 0.15
C LEU A 109 0.89 15.14 0.79
N GLN A 110 1.63 15.42 1.86
CA GLN A 110 1.68 16.76 2.47
C GLN A 110 2.28 17.80 1.51
N GLY A 111 3.16 17.38 0.59
CA GLY A 111 3.71 18.22 -0.47
C GLY A 111 2.64 18.78 -1.42
N VAL A 112 1.46 18.16 -1.49
CA VAL A 112 0.28 18.64 -2.24
C VAL A 112 -0.85 19.11 -1.31
N GLY A 113 -0.55 19.40 -0.05
CA GLY A 113 -1.51 19.99 0.90
C GLY A 113 -2.38 18.99 1.67
N PHE A 114 -2.13 17.69 1.55
CA PHE A 114 -2.98 16.64 2.14
C PHE A 114 -2.22 15.74 3.13
N ASP A 115 -2.70 15.60 4.38
CA ASP A 115 -2.17 14.61 5.34
C ASP A 115 -3.15 13.43 5.51
N PRO A 116 -2.79 12.21 5.06
CA PRO A 116 -3.68 11.05 5.16
C PRO A 116 -3.80 10.48 6.59
N ARG A 117 -2.93 10.88 7.53
CA ARG A 117 -2.75 10.17 8.81
C ARG A 117 -4.06 10.01 9.59
N GLN A 118 -4.85 11.07 9.68
CA GLN A 118 -6.10 11.06 10.46
C GLN A 118 -7.14 10.09 9.88
N HIS A 119 -7.00 9.70 8.62
CA HIS A 119 -7.90 8.79 7.91
C HIS A 119 -7.43 7.33 7.99
N TRP A 120 -6.22 7.08 8.49
CA TRP A 120 -5.69 5.73 8.70
C TRP A 120 -6.19 5.11 10.01
N ALA A 121 -7.50 5.08 10.18
CA ALA A 121 -8.16 4.48 11.33
C ALA A 121 -9.40 3.72 10.90
N TRP A 122 -9.63 2.54 11.49
CA TRP A 122 -10.85 1.77 11.24
C TRP A 122 -11.13 0.78 12.36
N ARG A 123 -12.32 0.20 12.36
CA ARG A 123 -12.68 -0.93 13.22
C ARG A 123 -12.59 -2.23 12.45
N GLN A 124 -12.03 -3.27 13.09
CA GLN A 124 -11.96 -4.62 12.53
C GLN A 124 -12.30 -5.67 13.59
N ALA A 125 -12.69 -6.86 13.16
CA ALA A 125 -12.88 -7.98 14.09
C ALA A 125 -11.53 -8.39 14.70
N GLY A 126 -11.49 -8.58 16.03
CA GLY A 126 -10.29 -9.00 16.74
C GLY A 126 -9.95 -10.48 16.60
N GLY A 127 -10.89 -11.28 16.06
CA GLY A 127 -10.76 -12.73 15.94
C GLY A 127 -11.70 -13.47 16.88
N ARG A 128 -11.50 -14.79 17.04
CA ARG A 128 -12.38 -15.62 17.87
C ARG A 128 -12.38 -15.13 19.32
N GLY A 129 -13.56 -14.77 19.83
CA GLY A 129 -13.75 -14.32 21.20
C GLY A 129 -13.26 -12.89 21.50
N GLN A 130 -12.65 -12.21 20.53
CA GLN A 130 -12.29 -10.80 20.65
C GLN A 130 -13.28 -9.96 19.85
N GLY A 131 -13.88 -8.97 20.51
CA GLY A 131 -14.80 -8.02 19.87
C GLY A 131 -14.13 -7.15 18.80
N SER A 132 -14.80 -6.06 18.44
CA SER A 132 -14.24 -5.10 17.49
C SER A 132 -13.02 -4.38 18.08
N ILE A 133 -11.89 -4.45 17.39
CA ILE A 133 -10.65 -3.71 17.71
C ILE A 133 -10.60 -2.45 16.85
N ALA A 134 -10.25 -1.32 17.47
CA ALA A 134 -9.92 -0.09 16.77
C ALA A 134 -8.45 -0.12 16.33
N VAL A 135 -8.22 0.04 15.02
CA VAL A 135 -6.89 0.26 14.44
C VAL A 135 -6.64 1.76 14.41
N GLN A 136 -5.55 2.20 15.04
CA GLN A 136 -5.15 3.61 15.11
C GLN A 136 -4.15 3.97 14.01
N PRO A 137 -3.97 5.27 13.69
CA PRO A 137 -3.00 5.69 12.69
C PRO A 137 -1.58 5.16 12.91
N SER A 138 -1.12 5.12 14.16
CA SER A 138 0.20 4.56 14.51
C SER A 138 0.31 3.06 14.22
N ASP A 139 -0.78 2.30 14.32
CA ASP A 139 -0.79 0.88 13.98
C ASP A 139 -0.65 0.68 12.46
N VAL A 140 -1.26 1.57 11.67
CA VAL A 140 -1.17 1.56 10.21
C VAL A 140 0.25 1.91 9.77
N GLU A 141 0.82 2.99 10.32
CA GLU A 141 2.20 3.40 10.08
C GLU A 141 3.17 2.25 10.38
N ALA A 142 3.05 1.62 11.56
CA ALA A 142 3.89 0.50 11.94
C ALA A 142 3.72 -0.73 11.03
N ARG A 143 2.51 -1.01 10.54
CA ARG A 143 2.24 -2.13 9.61
C ARG A 143 2.81 -1.86 8.21
N ILE A 144 2.69 -0.64 7.70
CA ILE A 144 3.33 -0.23 6.43
C ILE A 144 4.84 -0.50 6.52
N ASP A 145 5.49 0.01 7.57
CA ASP A 145 6.94 -0.11 7.72
C ASP A 145 7.38 -1.58 7.87
N GLN A 146 6.60 -2.40 8.57
CA GLN A 146 6.88 -3.82 8.70
C GLN A 146 6.73 -4.57 7.37
N TRP A 147 5.70 -4.28 6.57
CA TRP A 147 5.56 -4.89 5.23
C TRP A 147 6.69 -4.48 4.29
N LEU A 148 7.21 -3.25 4.43
CA LEU A 148 8.34 -2.81 3.63
C LEU A 148 9.64 -3.49 4.01
N LYS A 149 9.86 -3.78 5.29
CA LYS A 149 10.98 -4.63 5.72
C LYS A 149 10.90 -6.01 5.08
N VAL A 150 9.71 -6.62 5.01
CA VAL A 150 9.49 -7.90 4.33
C VAL A 150 9.76 -7.77 2.83
N ARG A 151 9.19 -6.77 2.16
CA ARG A 151 9.40 -6.52 0.71
C ARG A 151 10.88 -6.28 0.39
N HIS A 152 11.58 -5.51 1.22
CA HIS A 152 13.01 -5.25 1.07
C HIS A 152 13.84 -6.53 1.17
N ALA A 153 13.61 -7.35 2.20
CA ALA A 153 14.30 -8.64 2.34
C ALA A 153 14.03 -9.58 1.14
N ILE A 154 12.80 -9.62 0.62
CA ILE A 154 12.46 -10.39 -0.59
C ILE A 154 13.22 -9.86 -1.81
N ALA A 155 13.21 -8.54 -2.03
CA ALA A 155 13.80 -7.92 -3.20
C ALA A 155 15.33 -8.09 -3.26
N HIS A 156 16.00 -8.11 -2.11
CA HIS A 156 17.44 -8.39 -2.02
C HIS A 156 17.78 -9.88 -1.98
N GLY A 157 16.78 -10.76 -2.11
CA GLY A 157 17.00 -12.21 -2.13
C GLY A 157 17.56 -12.75 -0.81
N HIS A 158 17.29 -12.07 0.31
CA HIS A 158 17.77 -12.52 1.61
C HIS A 158 17.25 -13.94 1.89
N GLU A 159 18.16 -14.79 2.39
CA GLU A 159 17.82 -16.15 2.80
C GLU A 159 16.75 -16.13 3.90
N HIS A 160 16.86 -15.16 4.82
CA HIS A 160 15.98 -15.00 5.97
C HIS A 160 15.07 -13.78 5.88
N LEU A 161 13.84 -13.92 6.37
CA LEU A 161 12.89 -12.82 6.52
C LEU A 161 13.03 -12.16 7.90
N PRO A 162 12.69 -10.87 8.04
CA PRO A 162 12.76 -10.20 9.33
C PRO A 162 11.64 -10.67 10.27
N ALA A 163 11.96 -10.79 11.56
CA ALA A 163 10.99 -11.08 12.62
C ALA A 163 10.07 -9.88 12.92
N VAL A 164 9.04 -9.68 12.09
CA VAL A 164 8.08 -8.57 12.21
C VAL A 164 6.66 -9.05 12.53
N ARG A 165 5.90 -8.22 13.26
CA ARG A 165 4.56 -8.57 13.76
C ARG A 165 3.51 -8.70 12.66
N VAL A 166 3.76 -8.24 11.43
CA VAL A 166 2.87 -8.53 10.29
C VAL A 166 2.86 -10.00 9.90
N LEU A 167 3.88 -10.78 10.29
CA LEU A 167 3.92 -12.23 10.07
C LEU A 167 3.22 -12.98 11.22
N GLN A 168 2.29 -13.86 10.87
CA GLN A 168 1.51 -14.64 11.84
C GLN A 168 2.42 -15.51 12.73
N SER A 169 3.46 -16.11 12.14
CA SER A 169 4.43 -16.94 12.87
C SER A 169 5.14 -16.18 13.99
N VAL A 170 5.41 -14.88 13.80
CA VAL A 170 6.00 -14.01 14.82
C VAL A 170 4.97 -13.66 15.90
N ARG A 171 3.71 -13.37 15.51
CA ARG A 171 2.64 -13.07 16.48
C ARG A 171 2.25 -14.25 17.36
N ALA A 172 2.29 -15.46 16.82
CA ALA A 172 1.85 -16.68 17.49
C ALA A 172 2.94 -17.33 18.35
N SER A 173 4.21 -16.90 18.21
CA SER A 173 5.32 -17.49 18.95
C SER A 173 5.65 -16.71 20.22
N ALA A 174 5.83 -17.42 21.33
CA ALA A 174 6.38 -16.86 22.57
C ALA A 174 7.88 -16.51 22.44
N SER A 175 8.58 -17.17 21.50
CA SER A 175 9.97 -16.87 21.12
C SER A 175 10.03 -16.76 19.59
N PRO A 176 10.03 -15.55 19.02
CA PRO A 176 10.04 -15.36 17.58
C PRO A 176 11.20 -16.11 16.92
N LEU A 177 10.90 -16.86 15.85
CA LEU A 177 11.95 -17.46 15.02
C LEU A 177 12.83 -16.35 14.45
N ALA A 178 14.13 -16.58 14.38
CA ALA A 178 15.07 -15.68 13.71
C ALA A 178 14.74 -15.52 12.21
N ASP A 179 14.14 -16.57 11.61
CA ASP A 179 13.69 -16.59 10.22
C ASP A 179 12.23 -17.11 10.14
N PRO A 180 11.23 -16.22 10.28
CA PRO A 180 9.83 -16.60 10.16
C PRO A 180 9.43 -16.89 8.70
N PRO A 181 8.67 -17.98 8.44
CA PRO A 181 8.16 -18.25 7.10
C PRO A 181 7.08 -17.24 6.69
N LEU A 182 7.00 -16.92 5.40
CA LEU A 182 5.90 -16.16 4.79
C LEU A 182 4.81 -17.11 4.27
N ARG A 183 3.69 -17.18 5.00
CA ARG A 183 2.56 -18.06 4.66
C ARG A 183 1.57 -17.36 3.72
N LEU A 184 0.68 -18.13 3.10
CA LEU A 184 -0.39 -17.58 2.25
C LEU A 184 -1.25 -16.56 3.01
N VAL A 185 -1.62 -16.89 4.25
CA VAL A 185 -2.40 -16.00 5.11
C VAL A 185 -1.70 -14.65 5.37
N ASP A 186 -0.37 -14.62 5.43
CA ASP A 186 0.39 -13.39 5.60
C ASP A 186 0.32 -12.56 4.31
N ALA A 187 0.49 -13.20 3.15
CA ALA A 187 0.38 -12.54 1.85
C ALA A 187 -1.04 -11.97 1.61
N GLU A 188 -2.08 -12.70 1.97
CA GLU A 188 -3.47 -12.23 1.93
C GLU A 188 -3.71 -11.04 2.88
N GLN A 189 -3.12 -11.08 4.08
CA GLN A 189 -3.18 -9.96 5.03
C GLN A 189 -2.49 -8.71 4.49
N CYS A 190 -1.35 -8.85 3.80
CA CYS A 190 -0.68 -7.76 3.09
C CYS A 190 -1.61 -7.13 2.05
N LEU A 191 -2.20 -7.96 1.19
CA LEU A 191 -3.11 -7.55 0.13
C LEU A 191 -4.33 -6.79 0.65
N VAL A 192 -5.04 -7.38 1.63
CA VAL A 192 -6.22 -6.75 2.25
C VAL A 192 -5.85 -5.45 2.95
N PHE A 193 -4.70 -5.41 3.64
CA PHE A 193 -4.22 -4.22 4.33
C PHE A 193 -3.98 -3.07 3.36
N PHE A 194 -3.20 -3.28 2.29
CA PHE A 194 -2.90 -2.20 1.34
C PHE A 194 -4.11 -1.79 0.50
N LYS A 195 -5.02 -2.71 0.13
CA LYS A 195 -6.32 -2.33 -0.48
C LYS A 195 -7.08 -1.35 0.40
N ARG A 196 -7.14 -1.62 1.71
CA ARG A 196 -7.80 -0.73 2.67
C ARG A 196 -7.09 0.61 2.84
N VAL A 197 -5.76 0.61 2.96
CA VAL A 197 -4.97 1.85 3.07
C VAL A 197 -5.16 2.72 1.83
N VAL A 198 -5.16 2.14 0.62
CA VAL A 198 -5.44 2.87 -0.63
C VAL A 198 -6.84 3.46 -0.61
N GLY A 199 -7.87 2.66 -0.28
CA GLY A 199 -9.24 3.15 -0.21
C GLY A 199 -9.39 4.33 0.75
N LEU A 200 -8.92 4.19 1.99
CA LEU A 200 -8.99 5.26 2.98
C LEU A 200 -8.24 6.52 2.55
N THR A 201 -7.06 6.38 1.96
CA THR A 201 -6.24 7.52 1.51
C THR A 201 -6.92 8.21 0.33
N GLY A 202 -7.38 7.45 -0.65
CA GLY A 202 -8.00 7.96 -1.86
C GLY A 202 -9.37 8.60 -1.62
N ASP A 203 -10.20 8.02 -0.75
CA ASP A 203 -11.51 8.58 -0.38
C ASP A 203 -11.33 9.90 0.38
N ALA A 204 -10.39 9.94 1.31
CA ALA A 204 -10.07 11.15 2.05
C ALA A 204 -9.47 12.25 1.15
N LEU A 205 -8.63 11.88 0.18
CA LEU A 205 -8.11 12.82 -0.80
C LEU A 205 -9.20 13.36 -1.73
N ALA A 206 -10.13 12.52 -2.18
CA ALA A 206 -11.29 12.96 -2.94
C ALA A 206 -12.13 13.96 -2.15
N SER A 207 -12.39 13.67 -0.87
CA SER A 207 -13.09 14.60 0.03
C SER A 207 -12.32 15.91 0.22
N HIS A 208 -10.99 15.87 0.33
CA HIS A 208 -10.15 17.07 0.45
C HIS A 208 -10.25 17.96 -0.78
N LEU A 209 -10.35 17.37 -1.97
CA LEU A 209 -10.47 18.07 -3.24
C LEU A 209 -11.92 18.45 -3.60
N GLY A 210 -12.91 18.11 -2.77
CA GLY A 210 -14.33 18.31 -3.09
C GLY A 210 -14.82 17.48 -4.28
N ALA A 211 -14.14 16.36 -4.58
CA ALA A 211 -14.46 15.46 -5.68
C ALA A 211 -15.27 14.24 -5.22
N ALA A 212 -15.95 13.58 -6.17
CA ALA A 212 -16.62 12.32 -5.90
C ALA A 212 -15.58 11.22 -5.56
N ALA A 213 -15.89 10.39 -4.55
CA ALA A 213 -15.01 9.29 -4.14
C ALA A 213 -14.89 8.23 -5.26
N PRO A 214 -13.68 7.94 -5.76
CA PRO A 214 -13.47 6.87 -6.74
C PRO A 214 -13.67 5.48 -6.12
N MET A 215 -13.92 4.49 -6.97
CA MET A 215 -13.93 3.09 -6.55
C MET A 215 -12.51 2.50 -6.59
N TRP A 216 -11.90 2.30 -5.41
CA TRP A 216 -10.53 1.80 -5.29
C TRP A 216 -10.39 0.27 -5.28
N ALA A 217 -11.32 -0.48 -4.68
CA ALA A 217 -11.26 -1.94 -4.60
C ALA A 217 -12.64 -2.53 -4.33
#